data_AF-A0A831KG83-F1
#
_entry.id   AF-A0A831KG83-F1
#
_cell.length_a   1.000
_cell.length_b   1.000
_cell.length_c   1.000
_cell.angle_alpha   90.00
_cell.angle_beta   90.00
_cell.angle_gamma   90.00
#
_symmetry.space_group_name_H-M   'P 1'
#
loop_
_entity.id
_entity.type
_entity.pdbx_description
1 polymer ?
#
loop_
_entity_poly.entity_id
_entity_poly.type
_entity_poly.pdbx_seq_one_letter_code
_entity_poly.pdbx_strand_id
1 'polypeptide(L)'
;MSFDDGCLKVKKCPVCSGSHEYDLEFIRKPIMAYLTPDKETDEVVTRVETMFPCPVKGEDFMEVVTVLHRIYERIDGVNSRFKKD
;
A
#
# COMPACT_ATOMS: atom_id res chain seq x y z
N MET A 1 18.96 2.41 3.67
CA MET A 1 17.60 2.95 3.89
C MET A 1 16.66 1.77 3.82
N SER A 2 16.18 1.34 4.99
CA SER A 2 15.20 0.27 5.13
C SER A 2 13.85 0.82 4.69
N PHE A 3 13.14 0.13 3.81
CA PHE A 3 11.76 0.48 3.48
C PHE A 3 10.90 -0.19 4.52
N ASP A 4 10.50 0.56 5.54
CA ASP A 4 9.66 0.09 6.62
C ASP A 4 8.38 -0.57 6.06
N ASP A 5 8.28 -1.86 6.35
CA ASP A 5 7.14 -2.71 6.08
C ASP A 5 6.05 -2.33 7.11
N GLY A 6 5.05 -1.56 6.68
CA GLY A 6 3.97 -1.08 7.55
C GLY A 6 3.68 0.41 7.40
N CYS A 7 3.15 0.82 6.24
CA CYS A 7 2.69 2.21 6.09
C CYS A 7 1.35 2.38 6.82
N LEU A 8 1.36 3.18 7.88
CA LEU A 8 0.14 3.56 8.61
C LEU A 8 -0.68 4.57 7.79
N LYS A 9 -1.96 4.26 7.56
CA LYS A 9 -2.91 5.13 6.86
C LYS A 9 -4.17 5.36 7.69
N VAL A 10 -4.41 6.62 8.04
CA VAL A 10 -5.71 7.08 8.56
C VAL A 10 -6.67 7.29 7.39
N LYS A 11 -7.86 6.70 7.47
CA LYS A 11 -8.88 6.76 6.41
C LYS A 11 -10.26 7.04 6.98
N LYS A 12 -11.03 7.88 6.29
CA LYS A 12 -12.46 8.05 6.56
C LYS A 12 -13.21 6.93 5.85
N CYS A 13 -13.82 6.04 6.64
CA CYS A 13 -14.56 4.92 6.11
C CYS A 13 -15.89 5.41 5.48
N PRO A 14 -16.14 5.14 4.19
CA PRO A 14 -17.38 5.53 3.54
C PRO A 14 -18.61 4.77 4.09
N VAL A 15 -18.40 3.61 4.72
CA VAL A 15 -19.47 2.77 5.27
C VAL A 15 -20.02 3.34 6.58
N CYS A 16 -19.15 3.61 7.56
CA CYS A 16 -19.58 4.06 8.88
C CYS A 16 -19.37 5.56 9.12
N SER A 17 -18.79 6.29 8.15
CA SER A 17 -18.34 7.69 8.27
C SER A 17 -17.28 7.96 9.36
N GLY A 18 -16.81 6.93 10.06
CA GLY A 18 -15.76 6.99 11.07
C GLY A 18 -14.36 7.10 10.46
N SER A 19 -13.39 7.52 11.27
CA SER A 19 -11.97 7.50 10.88
C SER A 19 -11.29 6.28 11.51
N HIS A 20 -10.52 5.55 10.70
CA HIS A 20 -9.89 4.30 11.10
C HIS A 20 -8.44 4.29 10.64
N GLU A 21 -7.59 3.65 11.44
CA GLU A 21 -6.17 3.45 11.14
C GLU A 21 -5.95 2.04 10.59
N TYR A 22 -5.16 1.97 9.53
CA TYR A 22 -4.82 0.73 8.86
C TYR A 22 -3.31 0.63 8.67
N ASP A 23 -2.76 -0.53 8.99
CA ASP A 23 -1.41 -0.91 8.61
C ASP A 23 -1.46 -1.49 7.19
N LEU A 24 -0.67 -0.90 6.29
CA LEU A 24 -0.53 -1.37 4.91
C LEU A 24 0.77 -2.15 4.74
N GLU A 25 0.63 -3.40 4.32
CA GLU A 25 1.72 -4.31 3.96
C GLU A 25 1.76 -4.41 2.42
N PHE A 26 2.89 -4.01 1.83
CA PHE A 26 3.07 -3.96 0.38
C PHE A 26 3.79 -5.21 -0.12
N ILE A 27 3.14 -5.99 -0.97
CA ILE A 27 3.76 -7.19 -1.55
C ILE A 27 4.60 -6.75 -2.75
N ARG A 28 5.92 -6.70 -2.55
CA ARG A 28 6.90 -6.28 -3.57
C ARG A 28 7.60 -7.48 -4.18
N LYS A 29 7.79 -7.48 -5.49
CA LYS A 29 8.66 -8.44 -6.19
C LYS A 29 9.75 -7.74 -6.97
N PRO A 30 10.99 -8.24 -6.95
CA PRO A 30 12.04 -7.72 -7.80
C PRO A 30 11.71 -8.04 -9.27
N ILE A 31 11.82 -7.03 -10.13
CA ILE A 31 11.82 -7.19 -11.58
C ILE A 31 13.28 -7.25 -12.03
N MET A 32 13.64 -8.34 -12.73
CA MET A 32 14.91 -8.44 -13.44
C MET A 32 14.85 -7.55 -14.70
N ALA A 33 15.02 -6.24 -14.51
CA ALA A 33 15.24 -5.32 -15.62
C ALA A 33 16.75 -5.25 -15.89
N TYR A 34 17.17 -5.41 -17.14
CA TYR A 34 18.54 -5.11 -17.59
C TYR A 34 18.75 -3.60 -17.49
N LEU A 35 19.14 -3.10 -16.32
CA LEU A 35 19.31 -1.67 -16.09
C LEU A 35 20.66 -1.19 -16.58
N THR A 36 20.65 -0.04 -17.24
CA THR A 36 21.83 0.77 -17.51
C THR A 36 22.33 1.30 -16.16
N PRO A 37 23.65 1.25 -15.86
CA PRO A 37 24.23 1.45 -14.51
C PRO A 37 24.07 2.85 -13.87
N ASP A 38 23.15 3.70 -14.33
CA ASP A 38 22.88 5.04 -13.76
C ASP A 38 21.40 5.25 -13.38
N LYS A 39 20.50 4.30 -13.64
CA LYS A 39 19.06 4.41 -13.35
C LYS A 39 18.60 3.64 -12.11
N GLU A 40 19.54 3.17 -11.30
CA GLU A 40 19.27 2.30 -10.14
C GLU A 40 18.50 2.99 -8.99
N THR A 41 18.29 4.31 -9.09
CA THR A 41 17.65 5.12 -8.03
C THR A 41 16.31 5.73 -8.43
N ASP A 42 15.81 5.49 -9.65
CA ASP A 42 14.52 6.03 -10.08
C ASP A 42 13.38 5.45 -9.22
N GLU A 43 12.67 6.35 -8.54
CA GLU A 43 11.45 6.04 -7.80
C GLU A 43 10.25 6.08 -8.75
N VAL A 44 9.41 5.07 -8.67
CA VAL A 44 8.19 4.91 -9.45
C VAL A 44 6.98 4.97 -8.52
N VAL A 45 5.93 5.63 -9.02
CA VAL A 45 4.65 5.74 -8.32
C VAL A 45 3.65 4.80 -8.97
N THR A 46 3.13 3.85 -8.20
CA THR A 46 2.10 2.91 -8.63
C THR A 46 0.82 3.11 -7.83
N ARG A 47 -0.32 3.08 -8.52
CA ARG A 47 -1.66 3.12 -7.91
C ARG A 47 -2.20 1.69 -7.83
N VAL A 48 -2.53 1.25 -6.62
CA VAL A 48 -3.04 -0.10 -6.38
C VAL A 48 -4.38 0.01 -5.68
N GLU A 49 -5.36 -0.72 -6.20
CA GLU A 49 -6.65 -0.86 -5.53
C GLU A 49 -6.53 -1.91 -4.43
N THR A 50 -7.00 -1.59 -3.22
CA THR A 50 -6.97 -2.49 -2.08
C THR A 50 -8.26 -2.40 -1.29
N MET A 51 -8.61 -3.52 -0.66
CA MET A 51 -9.81 -3.67 0.15
C MET A 51 -9.51 -3.27 1.59
N PHE A 52 -10.40 -2.49 2.20
CA PHE A 52 -10.34 -2.05 3.58
C PHE A 52 -11.56 -2.54 4.36
N PRO A 53 -11.35 -3.26 5.48
CA PRO A 53 -12.47 -3.69 6.33
C PRO A 53 -12.97 -2.57 7.24
N CYS A 54 -14.28 -2.35 7.31
CA CYS A 54 -14.90 -1.45 8.29
C CYS A 54 -15.06 -2.16 9.65
N PRO A 55 -14.37 -1.75 10.72
CA PRO A 55 -14.46 -2.39 12.03
C PRO A 55 -15.81 -2.18 12.74
N VAL A 56 -16.60 -1.18 12.31
CA VAL A 56 -17.87 -0.81 12.95
C VAL A 56 -19.06 -1.55 12.35
N LYS A 57 -19.10 -1.64 11.02
CA LYS A 57 -20.23 -2.22 10.26
C LYS A 57 -19.95 -3.63 9.76
N GLY A 58 -18.68 -4.05 9.73
CA GLY A 58 -18.27 -5.37 9.22
C GLY A 58 -18.39 -5.49 7.70
N GLU A 59 -18.51 -4.37 6.98
CA GLU A 59 -18.54 -4.31 5.51
C GLU A 59 -17.20 -3.80 4.98
N ASP A 60 -16.76 -4.34 3.85
CA ASP A 60 -15.51 -3.94 3.22
C ASP A 60 -15.75 -2.85 2.17
N PHE A 61 -14.74 -2.01 1.94
CA PHE A 61 -14.75 -1.01 0.87
C PHE A 61 -13.43 -1.00 0.10
N MET A 62 -13.52 -0.70 -1.20
CA MET A 62 -12.35 -0.63 -2.09
C MET A 62 -11.83 0.80 -2.15
N GLU A 63 -10.50 0.96 -2.08
CA GLU A 63 -9.88 2.26 -2.28
C GLU A 63 -8.52 2.15 -2.98
N VAL A 64 -8.18 3.18 -3.73
CA VAL A 64 -6.89 3.28 -4.43
C VAL A 64 -5.84 3.89 -3.51
N VAL A 65 -4.78 3.13 -3.23
CA VAL A 65 -3.58 3.60 -2.56
C VAL A 65 -2.48 3.91 -3.57
N THR A 66 -1.69 4.93 -3.26
CA THR A 66 -0.52 5.31 -4.07
C THR A 66 0.73 4.84 -3.33
N VAL A 67 1.55 4.06 -4.02
CA VAL A 67 2.75 3.42 -3.46
C VAL A 67 3.96 3.92 -4.23
N LEU A 68 4.93 4.47 -3.50
CA LEU A 68 6.24 4.82 -4.03
C LEU A 68 7.16 3.60 -3.85
N HIS A 69 7.79 3.15 -4.93
CA HIS A 69 8.69 2.01 -4.91
C HIS A 69 9.79 2.18 -5.95
N ARG A 70 10.80 1.32 -5.93
CA ARG A 70 11.92 1.43 -6.88
C ARG A 70 11.53 0.88 -8.25
N ILE A 71 12.19 1.35 -9.31
CA ILE A 71 11.92 0.91 -10.69
C ILE A 71 12.07 -0.61 -10.92
N TYR A 72 12.92 -1.28 -10.16
CA TYR A 72 13.10 -2.73 -10.18
C TYR A 72 12.21 -3.46 -9.16
N GLU A 73 11.25 -2.78 -8.56
CA GLU A 73 10.22 -3.41 -7.75
C GLU A 73 8.90 -3.36 -8.52
N ARG A 74 8.14 -4.44 -8.44
CA ARG A 74 6.73 -4.48 -8.81
C ARG A 74 5.91 -4.59 -7.54
N ILE A 75 4.85 -3.78 -7.44
CA ILE A 75 3.83 -4.01 -6.43
C ILE A 75 2.84 -5.04 -6.98
N ASP A 76 2.81 -6.23 -6.40
CA ASP A 76 1.86 -7.29 -6.76
C ASP A 76 0.56 -7.19 -5.97
N GLY A 77 0.56 -6.48 -4.84
CA GLY A 77 -0.64 -6.28 -4.03
C GLY A 77 -0.37 -5.43 -2.80
N VAL A 78 -1.45 -5.01 -2.15
CA VAL A 78 -1.42 -4.32 -0.87
C VAL A 78 -2.42 -5.00 0.06
N ASN A 79 -1.95 -5.47 1.20
CA ASN A 79 -2.80 -5.96 2.27
C ASN A 79 -3.08 -4.80 3.23
N SER A 80 -4.35 -4.55 3.53
CA SER A 80 -4.73 -3.62 4.59
C SER A 80 -5.16 -4.41 5.82
N ARG A 81 -4.67 -4.01 7.00
CA ARG A 81 -5.10 -4.56 8.29
C ARG A 81 -5.54 -3.43 9.19
N PHE A 82 -6.73 -3.55 9.79
CA PHE A 82 -7.19 -2.56 10.76
C PHE A 82 -6.30 -2.58 11.99
N LYS A 83 -5.76 -1.42 12.37
CA LYS A 83 -4.95 -1.28 13.57
C LYS A 83 -5.89 -1.18 14.77
N LYS A 84 -5.95 -2.25 15.55
CA LYS A 84 -6.59 -2.23 16.86
C LYS A 84 -5.58 -1.63 17.83
N ASP A 85 -5.94 -0.51 18.43
CA ASP A 85 -5.24 0.06 19.59
C ASP A 85 -5.30 -0.94 20.77
#